data_AF-A0A519MC50-F1
#
_entry.id   AF-A0A519MC50-F1
#
_cell.length_a   1.000
_cell.length_b   1.000
_cell.length_c   1.000
_cell.angle_alpha   90.00
_cell.angle_beta   90.00
_cell.angle_gamma   90.00
#
_symmetry.space_group_name_H-M   'P 1'
#
loop_
_entity.id
_entity.type
_entity.pdbx_description
1 polymer ?
#
loop_
_entity_poly.entity_id
_entity_poly.type
_entity_poly.pdbx_seq_one_letter_code
_entity_poly.pdbx_strand_id
1 'polypeptide(L)'
;IENKPLPVYGDGKYTRDWLFVEDHAVAIDLVFHKGGNHETYNIGGFNEWQNIELVKLLCAKMDQKLGRAEGTSEKLISYVKDRPGHDLRYAIDASKINKELGWEPSVTFEQGLEKTIDWYLANEEWLKNVTSGAYQHYYNKQYND
;
A
#
# COMPACT_ATOMS: atom_id res chain seq x y z
N ILE A 1 15.22 5.07 -2.59
CA ILE A 1 16.50 4.72 -3.24
C ILE A 1 16.98 5.87 -4.12
N GLU A 2 16.20 6.28 -5.12
CA GLU A 2 16.55 7.37 -6.06
C GLU A 2 16.49 8.81 -5.49
N ASN A 3 16.12 8.96 -4.21
CA ASN A 3 15.98 10.26 -3.52
C ASN A 3 15.06 11.27 -4.23
N LYS A 4 14.05 10.78 -4.95
CA LYS A 4 12.98 11.59 -5.52
C LYS A 4 11.99 12.03 -4.43
N PRO A 5 11.27 13.16 -4.62
CA PRO A 5 10.19 13.56 -3.73
C PRO A 5 9.11 12.49 -3.60
N LEU A 6 8.49 12.42 -2.42
CA LEU A 6 7.37 11.54 -2.10
C LEU A 6 6.10 12.40 -2.03
N PRO A 7 5.33 12.51 -3.14
CA PRO A 7 4.16 13.36 -3.19
C PRO A 7 3.02 12.81 -2.31
N VAL A 8 2.54 13.63 -1.38
CA VAL A 8 1.38 13.37 -0.52
C VAL A 8 0.27 14.34 -0.88
N TYR A 9 -0.89 13.83 -1.28
CA TYR A 9 -2.04 14.64 -1.66
C TYR A 9 -2.70 15.31 -0.44
N GLY A 10 -3.01 16.61 -0.57
CA GLY A 10 -3.70 17.37 0.47
C GLY A 10 -2.87 17.47 1.75
N ASP A 11 -3.47 17.15 2.89
CA ASP A 11 -2.76 17.05 4.17
C ASP A 11 -2.35 15.60 4.52
N GLY A 12 -2.58 14.65 3.60
CA GLY A 12 -2.24 13.24 3.78
C GLY A 12 -3.10 12.47 4.78
N LYS A 13 -4.20 13.06 5.31
CA LYS A 13 -5.01 12.42 6.36
C LYS A 13 -6.11 11.48 5.84
N TYR A 14 -6.15 11.24 4.54
CA TYR A 14 -7.04 10.25 3.94
C TYR A 14 -6.71 8.86 4.45
N THR A 15 -7.74 8.11 4.83
CA THR A 15 -7.62 6.80 5.46
C THR A 15 -7.92 5.69 4.46
N ARG A 16 -7.11 4.63 4.48
CA ARG A 16 -7.31 3.43 3.66
C ARG A 16 -7.19 2.18 4.52
N ASP A 17 -7.91 1.15 4.08
CA ASP A 17 -7.74 -0.22 4.54
C ASP A 17 -6.75 -0.93 3.61
N TRP A 18 -5.67 -1.46 4.18
CA TRP A 18 -4.59 -2.06 3.42
C TRP A 18 -4.56 -3.57 3.59
N LEU A 19 -4.60 -4.31 2.50
CA LEU A 19 -4.54 -5.77 2.49
C LEU A 19 -3.31 -6.24 1.74
N PHE A 20 -2.52 -7.14 2.36
CA PHE A 20 -1.38 -7.74 1.70
C PHE A 20 -1.85 -8.62 0.52
N VAL A 21 -1.16 -8.53 -0.61
CA VAL A 21 -1.65 -9.10 -1.87
C VAL A 21 -1.79 -10.63 -1.82
N GLU A 22 -0.91 -11.32 -1.09
CA GLU A 22 -1.00 -12.77 -0.92
C GLU A 22 -2.22 -13.16 -0.08
N ASP A 23 -2.54 -12.41 0.98
CA ASP A 23 -3.75 -12.64 1.78
C ASP A 23 -5.03 -12.45 0.95
N HIS A 24 -5.04 -11.46 0.05
CA HIS A 24 -6.14 -11.27 -0.88
C HIS A 24 -6.27 -12.45 -1.87
N ALA A 25 -5.16 -12.94 -2.42
CA ALA A 25 -5.19 -14.09 -3.33
C ALA A 25 -5.71 -15.35 -2.62
N VAL A 26 -5.28 -15.61 -1.39
CA VAL A 26 -5.78 -16.71 -0.56
C VAL A 26 -7.27 -16.55 -0.25
N ALA A 27 -7.74 -15.33 0.02
CA ALA A 27 -9.16 -15.05 0.22
C ALA A 27 -10.00 -15.39 -1.01
N ILE A 28 -9.54 -14.99 -2.20
CA ILE A 28 -10.22 -15.29 -3.48
C ILE A 28 -10.28 -16.81 -3.71
N ASP A 29 -9.17 -17.51 -3.52
CA ASP A 29 -9.11 -18.97 -3.65
C ASP A 29 -10.07 -19.67 -2.67
N LEU A 30 -10.10 -19.20 -1.42
CA LEU A 30 -10.99 -19.72 -0.40
C LEU A 30 -12.47 -19.50 -0.74
N VAL A 31 -12.84 -18.30 -1.20
CA VAL A 31 -14.20 -17.98 -1.63
C VAL A 31 -14.60 -18.82 -2.84
N PHE A 32 -13.70 -19.01 -3.80
CA PHE A 32 -13.96 -19.87 -4.96
C PHE A 32 -14.28 -21.31 -4.56
N HIS A 33 -13.55 -21.87 -3.60
CA HIS A 33 -13.72 -23.27 -3.19
C HIS A 33 -14.82 -23.51 -2.13
N LYS A 34 -15.08 -22.53 -1.26
CA LYS A 34 -15.93 -22.72 -0.07
C LYS A 34 -17.04 -21.68 0.08
N GLY A 35 -17.05 -20.62 -0.72
CA GLY A 35 -18.07 -19.58 -0.66
C GLY A 35 -19.45 -20.10 -1.04
N GLY A 36 -20.49 -19.53 -0.43
CA GLY A 36 -21.87 -19.82 -0.80
C GLY A 36 -22.23 -19.30 -2.19
N ASN A 37 -23.03 -20.04 -2.95
CA ASN A 37 -23.58 -19.55 -4.22
C ASN A 37 -24.45 -18.32 -3.98
N HIS A 38 -24.28 -17.29 -4.83
CA HIS A 38 -24.98 -15.99 -4.73
C HIS A 38 -24.62 -15.17 -3.47
N GLU A 39 -23.58 -15.55 -2.74
CA GLU A 39 -23.08 -14.78 -1.62
C GLU A 39 -22.02 -13.76 -2.07
N THR A 40 -22.02 -12.60 -1.41
CA THR A 40 -20.97 -11.59 -1.53
C THR A 40 -20.13 -11.58 -0.26
N TYR A 41 -18.80 -11.58 -0.42
CA TYR A 41 -17.83 -11.51 0.67
C TYR A 41 -16.95 -10.27 0.52
N ASN A 42 -16.98 -9.38 1.51
CA ASN A 42 -15.97 -8.33 1.63
C ASN A 42 -14.66 -8.93 2.10
N ILE A 43 -13.55 -8.47 1.51
CA ILE A 43 -12.19 -8.88 1.87
C ILE A 43 -11.42 -7.61 2.23
N GLY A 44 -10.86 -7.55 3.44
CA GLY A 44 -10.22 -6.36 4.00
C GLY A 44 -9.13 -6.73 5.00
N GLY A 45 -8.24 -5.79 5.30
CA GLY A 45 -7.06 -6.01 6.12
C GLY A 45 -7.28 -5.80 7.62
N PHE A 46 -8.47 -5.38 8.06
CA PHE A 46 -8.76 -5.03 9.47
C PHE A 46 -7.78 -3.99 10.05
N ASN A 47 -7.28 -3.10 9.20
CA ASN A 47 -6.36 -2.04 9.59
C ASN A 47 -6.71 -0.77 8.83
N GLU A 48 -6.64 0.37 9.49
CA GLU A 48 -6.91 1.67 8.89
C GLU A 48 -5.71 2.58 9.09
N TRP A 49 -5.17 3.07 7.99
CA TRP A 49 -4.00 3.94 8.02
C TRP A 49 -4.28 5.24 7.28
N GLN A 50 -3.91 6.35 7.91
CA GLN A 50 -3.76 7.61 7.20
C GLN A 50 -2.56 7.53 6.26
N ASN A 51 -2.68 8.09 5.05
CA ASN A 51 -1.61 8.06 4.07
C ASN A 51 -0.29 8.63 4.63
N ILE A 52 -0.35 9.73 5.39
CA ILE A 52 0.86 10.36 5.95
C ILE A 52 1.56 9.47 6.98
N GLU A 53 0.81 8.77 7.84
CA GLU A 53 1.38 7.88 8.86
C GLU A 53 2.02 6.65 8.22
N LEU A 54 1.40 6.11 7.16
CA LEU A 54 1.99 5.06 6.34
C LEU A 54 3.31 5.51 5.70
N VAL A 55 3.34 6.70 5.08
CA VAL A 55 4.53 7.21 4.39
C VAL A 55 5.68 7.43 5.37
N LYS A 56 5.40 7.92 6.59
CA LYS A 56 6.42 8.06 7.65
C LYS A 56 6.97 6.70 8.09
N LEU A 57 6.09 5.71 8.30
CA LEU A 57 6.51 4.34 8.64
C LEU A 57 7.42 3.76 7.54
N LEU A 58 7.02 3.91 6.27
CA LEU A 58 7.83 3.54 5.12
C LEU A 58 9.19 4.25 5.14
N CYS A 59 9.23 5.56 5.40
CA CYS A 59 10.49 6.31 5.47
C CYS A 59 11.43 5.78 6.56
N ALA A 60 10.90 5.53 7.78
CA ALA A 60 11.68 4.98 8.88
C ALA A 60 12.24 3.60 8.54
N LYS A 61 11.42 2.72 7.94
CA LYS A 61 11.82 1.39 7.48
C LYS A 61 12.91 1.46 6.40
N MET A 62 12.76 2.37 5.44
CA MET A 62 13.74 2.59 4.38
C MET A 62 15.06 3.14 4.90
N ASP A 63 15.04 4.03 5.90
CA ASP A 63 16.27 4.51 6.53
C ASP A 63 17.03 3.38 7.20
N GLN A 64 16.34 2.50 7.94
CA GLN A 64 16.94 1.30 8.53
C GLN A 64 17.52 0.35 7.47
N LYS A 65 16.73 -0.01 6.45
CA LYS A 65 17.14 -0.95 5.39
C LYS A 65 18.32 -0.45 4.55
N LEU A 66 18.43 0.86 4.37
CA LEU A 66 19.47 1.49 3.56
C LEU A 66 20.64 2.03 4.39
N GLY A 67 20.65 1.85 5.72
CA GLY A 67 21.71 2.35 6.60
C GLY A 67 21.81 3.88 6.62
N ARG A 68 20.69 4.58 6.47
CA ARG A 68 20.62 6.05 6.50
C ARG A 68 20.44 6.54 7.94
N ALA A 69 20.81 7.79 8.18
CA ALA A 69 20.43 8.45 9.43
C ALA A 69 18.91 8.54 9.53
N GLU A 70 18.36 8.33 10.72
CA GLU A 70 16.91 8.41 10.97
C GLU A 70 16.33 9.76 10.53
N GLY A 71 15.18 9.71 9.86
CA GLY A 71 14.49 10.90 9.33
C GLY A 71 15.11 11.45 8.04
N THR A 72 16.05 10.73 7.41
CA THR A 72 16.61 11.12 6.11
C THR A 72 15.57 10.97 5.01
N SER A 73 14.86 9.85 4.98
CA SER A 73 13.86 9.60 3.94
C SER A 73 12.59 10.44 4.13
N GLU A 74 12.23 10.79 5.37
CA GLU A 74 11.07 11.63 5.67
C GLU A 74 11.20 13.06 5.07
N LYS A 75 12.44 13.57 4.94
CA LYS A 75 12.71 14.86 4.28
C LYS A 75 12.33 14.88 2.79
N LEU A 76 12.07 13.71 2.19
CA LEU A 76 11.63 13.62 0.79
C LEU A 76 10.12 13.85 0.65
N ILE A 77 9.35 13.88 1.75
CA ILE A 77 7.90 14.11 1.69
C ILE A 77 7.61 15.51 1.16
N SER A 78 6.75 15.60 0.15
CA SER A 78 6.28 16.84 -0.44
C SER A 78 4.77 16.84 -0.53
N TYR A 79 4.11 17.89 -0.03
CA TYR A 79 2.65 18.00 -0.15
C TYR A 79 2.26 18.58 -1.50
N VAL A 80 1.32 17.91 -2.18
CA VAL A 80 0.81 18.32 -3.49
C VAL A 80 -0.69 18.60 -3.41
N LYS A 81 -1.20 19.40 -4.35
CA LYS A 81 -2.62 19.75 -4.42
C LYS A 81 -3.47 18.48 -4.47
N ASP A 82 -4.52 18.44 -3.66
CA ASP A 82 -5.43 17.30 -3.63
C ASP A 82 -6.17 17.11 -4.97
N ARG A 83 -6.62 15.87 -5.23
CA ARG A 83 -7.38 15.52 -6.43
C ARG A 83 -8.88 15.78 -6.24
N PRO A 84 -9.60 16.29 -7.26
CA PRO A 84 -11.06 16.44 -7.17
C PRO A 84 -11.75 15.11 -6.88
N GLY A 85 -12.69 15.11 -5.93
CA GLY A 85 -13.45 13.91 -5.56
C GLY A 85 -12.65 12.87 -4.77
N HIS A 86 -11.61 13.28 -4.04
CA HIS A 86 -10.82 12.33 -3.25
C HIS A 86 -11.58 11.82 -2.02
N ASP A 87 -12.04 10.57 -2.08
CA ASP A 87 -12.70 9.95 -0.94
C ASP A 87 -11.80 9.90 0.30
N LEU A 88 -12.34 10.43 1.41
CA LEU A 88 -11.61 10.64 2.66
C LEU A 88 -11.23 9.33 3.35
N ARG A 89 -12.12 8.33 3.35
CA ARG A 89 -11.93 7.11 4.12
C ARG A 89 -12.57 5.91 3.45
N TYR A 90 -11.80 4.84 3.34
CA TYR A 90 -12.31 3.49 3.10
C TYR A 90 -11.92 2.59 4.27
N ALA A 91 -12.88 1.82 4.75
CA ALA A 91 -12.71 0.82 5.81
C ALA A 91 -13.64 -0.35 5.49
N ILE A 92 -13.09 -1.57 5.47
CA ILE A 92 -13.84 -2.75 5.03
C ILE A 92 -14.23 -3.57 6.25
N ASP A 93 -15.52 -3.88 6.36
CA ASP A 93 -16.00 -4.90 7.28
C ASP A 93 -15.92 -6.27 6.61
N ALA A 94 -14.90 -7.05 6.98
CA ALA A 94 -14.68 -8.43 6.55
C ALA A 94 -15.17 -9.48 7.57
N SER A 95 -16.07 -9.10 8.49
CA SER A 95 -16.61 -10.02 9.50
C SER A 95 -17.31 -11.25 8.90
N LYS A 96 -17.94 -11.10 7.72
CA LYS A 96 -18.68 -12.20 7.09
C LYS A 96 -17.75 -13.33 6.64
N ILE A 97 -16.71 -13.02 5.87
CA ILE A 97 -15.76 -14.03 5.38
C ILE A 97 -14.99 -14.68 6.54
N ASN A 98 -14.71 -13.91 7.60
CA ASN A 98 -14.10 -14.44 8.82
C ASN A 98 -15.01 -15.45 9.52
N LYS A 99 -16.28 -15.10 9.76
CA LYS A 99 -17.23 -15.97 10.47
C LYS A 99 -17.64 -17.21 9.66
N GLU A 100 -17.86 -17.06 8.35
CA GLU A 100 -18.38 -18.14 7.52
C GLU A 100 -17.29 -19.04 6.96
N LEU A 101 -16.16 -18.47 6.53
CA LEU A 101 -15.09 -19.21 5.86
C LEU A 101 -13.80 -19.34 6.71
N GLY A 102 -13.74 -18.71 7.88
CA GLY A 102 -12.58 -18.75 8.77
C GLY A 102 -11.39 -17.94 8.25
N TRP A 103 -11.61 -16.99 7.34
CA TRP A 103 -10.53 -16.20 6.76
C TRP A 103 -10.12 -15.02 7.64
N GLU A 104 -8.81 -14.78 7.74
CA GLU A 104 -8.23 -13.57 8.29
C GLU A 104 -6.87 -13.29 7.62
N PRO A 105 -6.40 -12.02 7.58
CA PRO A 105 -5.07 -11.71 7.11
C PRO A 105 -4.00 -12.44 7.91
N SER A 106 -2.98 -12.98 7.23
CA SER A 106 -1.89 -13.71 7.89
C SER A 106 -0.79 -12.79 8.45
N VAL A 107 -0.79 -11.51 8.07
CA VAL A 107 0.21 -10.53 8.49
C VAL A 107 -0.45 -9.23 8.97
N THR A 108 0.21 -8.54 9.90
CA THR A 108 -0.14 -7.15 10.21
C THR A 108 0.28 -6.22 9.07
N PHE A 109 -0.22 -4.99 9.07
CA PHE A 109 0.18 -3.98 8.10
C PHE A 109 1.71 -3.77 8.06
N GLU A 110 2.34 -3.63 9.23
CA GLU A 110 3.78 -3.40 9.35
C GLU A 110 4.60 -4.58 8.82
N GLN A 111 4.15 -5.81 9.07
CA GLN A 111 4.78 -7.02 8.54
C GLN A 111 4.64 -7.12 7.02
N GLY A 112 3.45 -6.82 6.48
CA GLY A 112 3.21 -6.76 5.04
C GLY A 112 4.04 -5.66 4.36
N LEU A 113 4.17 -4.49 4.99
CA LEU A 113 5.00 -3.38 4.50
C LEU A 113 6.48 -3.76 4.49
N GLU A 114 6.98 -4.40 5.55
CA GLU A 114 8.36 -4.90 5.61
C GLU A 114 8.65 -5.88 4.46
N LYS A 115 7.77 -6.88 4.26
CA LYS A 115 7.87 -7.84 3.16
C LYS A 115 7.85 -7.15 1.80
N THR A 116 7.00 -6.13 1.65
CA THR A 116 6.90 -5.34 0.42
C THR A 116 8.22 -4.61 0.14
N ILE A 117 8.78 -3.91 1.13
CA ILE A 117 10.06 -3.21 1.00
C ILE A 117 11.17 -4.17 0.59
N ASP A 118 11.26 -5.31 1.27
CA ASP A 118 12.27 -6.34 0.98
C ASP A 118 12.13 -6.90 -0.43
N TRP A 119 10.89 -7.14 -0.88
CA TRP A 119 10.63 -7.58 -2.24
C TRP A 119 11.11 -6.55 -3.27
N TYR A 120 10.80 -5.26 -3.08
CA TYR A 120 11.27 -4.22 -4.02
C TYR A 120 12.80 -4.10 -4.05
N LEU A 121 13.48 -4.24 -2.90
CA LEU A 121 14.94 -4.21 -2.82
C LEU A 121 15.59 -5.44 -3.48
N ALA A 122 14.94 -6.59 -3.42
CA ALA A 122 15.43 -7.83 -4.03
C ALA A 122 15.12 -7.95 -5.54
N ASN A 123 14.20 -7.14 -6.08
CA ASN A 123 13.67 -7.30 -7.45
C ASN A 123 13.94 -6.07 -8.34
N GLU A 124 15.14 -5.50 -8.29
CA GLU A 124 15.50 -4.32 -9.08
C GLU A 124 15.33 -4.48 -10.59
N GLU A 125 15.62 -5.66 -11.14
CA GLU A 125 15.47 -5.91 -12.58
C GLU A 125 14.01 -5.81 -13.01
N TRP A 126 13.12 -6.46 -12.27
CA TRP A 126 11.68 -6.35 -12.49
C TRP A 126 11.24 -4.89 -12.42
N LEU A 127 11.70 -4.14 -11.41
CA LEU A 127 11.37 -2.73 -11.24
C LEU A 127 11.84 -1.88 -12.42
N LYS A 128 13.06 -2.08 -12.91
CA LYS A 128 13.61 -1.37 -14.08
C LYS A 128 12.78 -1.63 -15.33
N ASN A 129 12.32 -2.87 -15.52
CA ASN A 129 11.50 -3.23 -16.69
C ASN A 129 10.14 -2.52 -16.67
N VAL A 130 9.46 -2.49 -15.52
CA VAL A 130 8.11 -1.89 -15.41
C VAL A 130 8.11 -0.36 -15.30
N THR A 131 9.23 0.26 -14.90
CA THR A 131 9.36 1.72 -14.79
C THR A 131 9.95 2.39 -16.03
N SER A 132 10.26 1.62 -17.08
CA SER A 132 10.81 2.14 -18.33
C SER A 132 9.74 2.78 -19.24
N GLY A 133 10.14 3.76 -20.05
CA GLY A 133 9.31 4.35 -21.11
C GLY A 133 8.04 5.05 -20.60
N ALA A 134 6.88 4.40 -20.77
CA ALA A 134 5.55 4.97 -20.52
C ALA A 134 5.35 5.43 -19.08
N TYR A 135 5.95 4.75 -18.10
CA TYR A 135 5.87 5.15 -16.69
C TYR A 135 6.57 6.49 -16.44
N GLN A 136 7.74 6.73 -17.03
CA GLN A 136 8.43 8.03 -16.93
C GLN A 136 7.61 9.15 -17.56
N HIS A 137 6.97 8.88 -18.71
CA HIS A 137 6.10 9.86 -19.36
C HIS A 137 4.88 10.21 -18.49
N TYR A 138 4.23 9.20 -17.90
CA TYR A 138 3.13 9.39 -16.95
C TYR A 138 3.58 10.22 -15.74
N TYR A 139 4.71 9.87 -15.13
CA TYR A 139 5.24 10.58 -13.96
C TYR A 139 5.47 12.06 -14.25
N ASN A 140 6.12 12.37 -15.38
CA ASN A 140 6.36 13.75 -15.80
C ASN A 140 5.04 14.51 -15.99
N LYS A 141 4.06 13.91 -16.69
CA LYS A 141 2.76 14.55 -16.93
C LYS A 141 1.98 14.85 -15.64
N GLN A 142 2.13 13.99 -14.63
CA GLN A 142 1.34 14.07 -13.41
C GLN A 142 1.98 14.96 -12.33
N TYR A 143 3.31 15.07 -12.32
CA TYR A 143 4.05 15.68 -11.19
C TYR A 143 5.07 16.75 -11.59
N ASN A 144 5.36 16.93 -12.88
CA ASN A 144 6.17 18.05 -13.35
C ASN A 144 5.27 19.03 -14.12
N ASP A 145 5.31 20.30 -13.73
CA ASP A 145 4.70 21.41 -14.47
C ASP A 145 5.53 21.75 -15.73
#